data_AF-Q5QCQ7-F1
#
_entry.id   AF-Q5QCQ7-F1
#
_cell.length_a   1.000
_cell.length_b   1.000
_cell.length_c   1.000
_cell.angle_alpha   90.00
_cell.angle_beta   90.00
_cell.angle_gamma   90.00
#
_symmetry.space_group_name_H-M   'P 1'
#
loop_
_entity.id
_entity.type
_entity.pdbx_description
1 polymer ?
#
loop_
_entity_poly.entity_id
_entity_poly.type
_entity_poly.pdbx_seq_one_letter_code
_entity_poly.pdbx_strand_id
1 'polypeptide(L)'
;MELTKSFVKHKSPCADGFRWFLRHHQDGSDYQPLLNALVSAGRVDDAYWLLTQFGPTDAVLKVDAIDAEAIVFAGTLEVEGNMKSLV
;
A
#
# COMPACT_ATOMS: atom_id res chain seq x y z
N MET A 1 9.35 2.37 7.04
CA MET A 1 10.15 1.41 6.23
C MET A 1 10.40 2.05 4.88
N GLU A 2 11.65 2.08 4.44
CA GLU A 2 12.01 2.57 3.11
C GLU A 2 12.01 1.43 2.10
N LEU A 3 11.37 1.65 0.96
CA LEU A 3 11.24 0.65 -0.10
C LEU A 3 12.16 1.05 -1.26
N THR A 4 13.13 0.21 -1.62
CA THR A 4 14.11 0.54 -2.67
C THR A 4 13.80 -0.18 -3.97
N LYS A 5 14.21 0.40 -5.11
CA LYS A 5 14.07 -0.22 -6.43
C LYS A 5 14.66 -1.63 -6.50
N SER A 6 15.83 -1.81 -5.88
CA SER A 6 16.49 -3.11 -5.82
C SER A 6 15.62 -4.13 -5.11
N PHE A 7 15.01 -3.79 -3.97
CA PHE A 7 14.16 -4.73 -3.25
C PHE A 7 12.92 -5.13 -4.04
N VAL A 8 12.22 -4.19 -4.67
CA VAL A 8 11.07 -4.51 -5.52
C VAL A 8 11.49 -5.44 -6.65
N LYS A 9 12.59 -5.13 -7.34
CA LYS A 9 13.07 -5.94 -8.46
C LYS A 9 13.38 -7.38 -8.05
N HIS A 10 13.95 -7.62 -6.88
CA HIS A 10 14.23 -8.97 -6.38
C HIS A 10 12.96 -9.80 -6.14
N LYS A 11 11.81 -9.16 -5.91
CA LYS A 11 10.52 -9.84 -5.75
C LYS A 11 9.86 -10.21 -7.07
N SER A 12 10.51 -9.94 -8.21
CA SER A 12 10.02 -10.27 -9.56
C SER A 12 8.57 -9.80 -9.83
N PRO A 13 8.29 -8.48 -9.70
CA PRO A 13 6.98 -7.91 -9.99
C PRO A 13 6.59 -8.10 -11.45
N CYS A 14 5.29 -7.96 -11.74
CA CYS A 14 4.84 -7.84 -13.12
C CYS A 14 5.45 -6.59 -13.80
N ALA A 15 5.61 -6.64 -15.12
CA ALA A 15 6.27 -5.58 -15.87
C ALA A 15 5.53 -4.23 -15.77
N ASP A 16 4.19 -4.26 -15.79
CA ASP A 16 3.39 -3.03 -15.69
C ASP A 16 3.49 -2.39 -14.30
N GLY A 17 3.33 -3.18 -13.23
CA GLY A 17 3.48 -2.70 -11.85
C GLY A 17 4.88 -2.16 -11.56
N PHE A 18 5.92 -2.84 -12.05
CA PHE A 18 7.29 -2.34 -11.90
C PHE A 18 7.52 -1.04 -12.66
N ARG A 19 7.00 -0.91 -13.88
CA ARG A 19 7.08 0.33 -14.65
C ARG A 19 6.33 1.47 -13.97
N TRP A 20 5.16 1.19 -13.39
CA TRP A 20 4.41 2.19 -12.62
C TRP A 20 5.21 2.63 -11.40
N PHE A 21 5.76 1.68 -10.64
CA PHE A 21 6.61 1.93 -9.48
C PHE A 21 7.79 2.84 -9.86
N LEU A 22 8.54 2.54 -10.92
CA LEU A 22 9.69 3.37 -11.35
C LEU A 22 9.34 4.82 -11.72
N ARG A 23 8.10 5.09 -12.14
CA ARG A 23 7.64 6.44 -12.51
C ARG A 23 7.18 7.26 -11.31
N HIS A 24 6.63 6.61 -10.29
CA HIS A 24 5.98 7.27 -9.16
C HIS A 24 6.80 7.17 -7.86
N HIS A 25 7.75 6.24 -7.80
CA HIS A 25 8.63 6.04 -6.66
C HIS A 25 9.99 6.72 -6.92
N GLN A 26 10.26 7.77 -6.16
CA GLN A 26 11.60 8.32 -6.03
C GLN A 26 12.39 7.42 -5.06
N ASP A 27 13.66 7.13 -5.34
CA ASP A 27 14.46 6.25 -4.47
C ASP A 27 14.40 6.74 -3.01
N GLY A 28 13.98 5.84 -2.10
CA GLY A 28 13.75 6.17 -0.70
C GLY A 28 12.33 6.61 -0.34
N SER A 29 11.34 6.53 -1.24
CA SER A 29 9.96 6.84 -0.87
C SER A 29 9.43 5.90 0.22
N ASP A 30 8.69 6.50 1.15
CA ASP A 30 8.03 5.80 2.25
C ASP A 30 7.01 4.78 1.75
N TYR A 31 6.92 3.67 2.48
CA TYR A 31 6.09 2.52 2.12
C TYR A 31 4.58 2.83 2.11
N GLN A 32 4.05 3.46 3.17
CA GLN A 32 2.62 3.74 3.25
C GLN A 32 2.15 4.76 2.19
N PRO A 33 2.85 5.89 1.95
CA PRO A 33 2.51 6.78 0.84
C PRO A 33 2.49 6.11 -0.53
N LEU A 34 3.38 5.14 -0.79
CA LEU A 34 3.35 4.35 -2.02
C LEU A 34 2.08 3.49 -2.13
N LEU A 35 1.70 2.80 -1.06
CA LEU A 35 0.47 2.00 -1.02
C LEU A 35 -0.76 2.89 -1.26
N ASN A 36 -0.81 4.06 -0.63
CA ASN A 36 -1.87 5.03 -0.84
C ASN A 36 -1.92 5.51 -2.30
N ALA A 37 -0.77 5.79 -2.92
CA ALA A 37 -0.71 6.23 -4.32
C ALA A 37 -1.21 5.16 -5.30
N LEU A 38 -0.95 3.88 -5.02
CA LEU A 38 -1.47 2.75 -5.81
C LEU A 38 -2.99 2.64 -5.68
N VAL A 39 -3.52 2.74 -4.46
CA VAL A 39 -4.97 2.72 -4.20
C VAL A 39 -5.66 3.89 -4.90
N SER A 40 -5.14 5.12 -4.76
CA SER A 40 -5.66 6.31 -5.45
C SER A 40 -5.60 6.20 -6.99
N ALA A 41 -4.69 5.38 -7.53
CA ALA A 41 -4.60 5.09 -8.96
C ALA A 41 -5.49 3.91 -9.41
N GLY A 42 -6.31 3.34 -8.53
CA GLY A 42 -7.14 2.17 -8.80
C GLY A 42 -6.35 0.86 -8.92
N ARG A 43 -5.09 0.83 -8.49
CA ARG A 43 -4.16 -0.31 -8.58
C ARG A 43 -4.09 -1.03 -7.23
N VAL A 44 -5.25 -1.36 -6.68
CA VAL A 44 -5.39 -2.00 -5.35
C VAL A 44 -4.68 -3.35 -5.31
N ASP A 45 -4.71 -4.12 -6.39
CA ASP A 45 -4.01 -5.41 -6.49
C ASP A 45 -2.49 -5.27 -6.37
N ASP A 46 -1.91 -4.23 -6.97
CA ASP A 46 -0.48 -3.94 -6.87
C ASP A 46 -0.10 -3.50 -5.44
N ALA A 47 -0.97 -2.74 -4.78
CA ALA A 47 -0.80 -2.36 -3.37
C ALA A 47 -0.86 -3.59 -2.46
N TYR A 48 -1.85 -4.46 -2.66
CA TYR A 48 -1.98 -5.72 -1.95
C TYR A 48 -0.75 -6.61 -2.18
N TRP A 49 -0.32 -6.76 -3.43
CA TRP A 49 0.88 -7.54 -3.77
C TRP A 49 2.10 -7.02 -3.01
N LEU A 50 2.36 -5.71 -3.01
CA LEU A 50 3.45 -5.13 -2.23
C LEU A 50 3.33 -5.45 -0.73
N LEU A 51 2.12 -5.38 -0.16
CA LEU A 51 1.88 -5.76 1.24
C LEU A 51 2.22 -7.24 1.50
N THR A 52 1.86 -8.15 0.59
CA THR A 52 2.21 -9.57 0.73
C THR A 52 3.72 -9.83 0.64
N GLN A 53 4.46 -9.04 -0.16
CA GLN A 53 5.88 -9.29 -0.40
C GLN A 53 6.81 -8.74 0.68
N PHE A 54 6.42 -7.64 1.31
CA PHE A 54 7.22 -6.91 2.29
C PHE A 54 6.67 -7.01 3.71
N GLY A 55 5.42 -7.43 3.86
CA GLY A 55 4.75 -7.58 5.14
C GLY A 55 4.27 -6.26 5.72
N PRO A 56 3.49 -6.33 6.81
CA PRO A 56 3.08 -5.16 7.57
C PRO A 56 4.26 -4.53 8.31
N THR A 57 4.09 -3.30 8.76
CA THR A 57 4.93 -2.64 9.75
C THR A 57 4.23 -2.60 11.10
N ASP A 58 4.91 -2.15 12.15
CA ASP A 58 4.31 -1.96 13.49
C ASP A 58 3.46 -0.69 13.61
N ALA A 59 3.14 -0.02 12.49
CA ALA A 59 2.30 1.17 12.49
C ALA A 59 0.86 0.83 12.91
N VAL A 60 0.26 1.71 13.71
CA VAL A 60 -1.15 1.62 14.10
C VAL A 60 -1.86 2.88 13.62
N LEU A 61 -2.93 2.71 12.85
CA LEU A 61 -3.81 3.79 12.43
C LEU A 61 -5.15 3.62 13.13
N LYS A 62 -5.49 4.56 14.02
CA LYS A 62 -6.80 4.63 14.68
C LYS A 62 -7.70 5.60 13.93
N VAL A 63 -8.90 5.16 13.58
CA VAL A 63 -9.90 6.00 12.89
C VAL A 63 -11.28 5.77 13.46
N ASP A 64 -12.11 6.81 13.48
CA ASP A 64 -13.50 6.70 13.92
C ASP A 64 -14.39 6.03 12.86
N ALA A 65 -14.08 6.26 11.58
CA ALA A 65 -14.77 5.69 10.44
C ALA A 65 -13.84 5.60 9.22
N ILE A 66 -14.16 4.69 8.30
CA ILE A 66 -13.50 4.59 6.98
C ILE A 66 -14.53 5.00 5.94
N ASP A 67 -14.24 6.07 5.21
CA ASP A 67 -15.02 6.53 4.06
C ASP A 67 -14.12 6.48 2.82
N ALA A 68 -13.87 5.26 2.33
CA ALA A 68 -13.05 5.00 1.16
C ALA A 68 -13.53 3.72 0.47
N GLU A 69 -13.47 3.71 -0.86
CA GLU A 69 -13.81 2.53 -1.67
C GLU A 69 -12.81 1.38 -1.43
N ALA A 70 -11.54 1.71 -1.21
CA ALA A 70 -10.52 0.76 -0.80
C ALA A 70 -9.47 1.42 0.09
N ILE A 71 -8.89 0.65 1.02
CA ILE A 71 -7.75 1.06 1.85
C ILE A 71 -6.76 -0.09 1.96
N VAL A 72 -5.47 0.21 1.81
CA VAL A 72 -4.37 -0.73 2.07
C VAL A 72 -3.41 -0.07 3.05
N PHE A 73 -3.32 -0.63 4.26
CA PHE A 73 -2.49 -0.11 5.34
C PHE A 73 -1.43 -1.13 5.74
N ALA A 74 -0.17 -0.69 5.80
CA ALA A 74 0.99 -1.49 6.17
C ALA A 74 1.13 -1.59 7.70
N GLY A 75 0.07 -2.01 8.39
CA GLY A 75 0.05 -2.13 9.84
C GLY A 75 -1.33 -2.48 10.36
N THR A 76 -1.60 -2.14 11.62
CA THR A 76 -2.89 -2.41 12.26
C THR A 76 -3.82 -1.22 12.07
N LEU A 77 -5.02 -1.48 11.54
CA LEU A 77 -6.10 -0.50 11.45
C LEU A 77 -7.09 -0.75 12.59
N GLU A 78 -7.19 0.20 13.52
CA GLU A 78 -8.15 0.16 14.62
C GLU A 78 -9.31 1.11 14.30
N VAL A 79 -10.52 0.57 14.18
CA VAL A 79 -11.73 1.35 13.88
C VAL A 79 -12.60 1.38 15.13
N GLU A 80 -12.74 2.56 15.74
CA GLU A 80 -13.50 2.72 16.98
C GLU A 80 -15.02 2.91 16.74
N GLY A 81 -15.44 3.07 15.48
CA GLY A 81 -16.85 3.21 15.05
C GLY A 81 -17.41 2.06 14.19
N ASN A 82 -18.66 2.25 13.74
CA ASN A 82 -19.43 1.24 12.99
C ASN A 82 -18.87 1.09 11.56
N MET A 83 -18.29 -0.07 11.24
CA MET A 83 -17.67 -0.34 9.94
C MET A 83 -18.76 -0.54 8.86
N LYS A 84 -18.85 0.36 7.88
CA LYS A 84 -19.71 0.19 6.68
C LYS A 84 -18.83 -0.19 5.49
N SER A 85 -18.81 -1.47 5.14
CA SER A 85 -18.28 -1.93 3.86
C SER A 85 -19.44 -2.03 2.87
N LEU A 86 -19.31 -1.41 1.68
CA LEU A 86 -20.20 -1.67 0.55
C LEU A 86 -19.60 -2.86 -0.22
N VAL A 87 -20.26 -4.02 -0.10
CA VAL A 87 -20.02 -5.20 -0.95
C VAL A 87 -20.65 -5.01 -2.32
#